data_AF-A0A6B8QV29-F1
#
_entry.id   AF-A0A6B8QV29-F1
#
_cell.length_a   1.000
_cell.length_b   1.000
_cell.length_c   1.000
_cell.angle_alpha   90.00
_cell.angle_beta   90.00
_cell.angle_gamma   90.00
#
_symmetry.space_group_name_H-M   'P 1'
#
loop_
_entity.id
_entity.type
_entity.pdbx_description
1 polymer ?
#
loop_
_entity_poly.entity_id
_entity_poly.type
_entity_poly.pdbx_seq_one_letter_code
_entity_poly.pdbx_strand_id
1 'polypeptide(L)'
;MSKPTSVEEDLKKSISYQERFGSTEYIFSSYKKLSLASIFDCIVVLDTNVLLIPYTLRSEDVVEIEKVYESLSKRDQLLLPEHVAREFAANKDKKLSELYKTVCDRNISILKIPEAAILKGTNEFKELEQQREQLESVAKSYNFSVKN
;
A
#
# COMPACT_ATOMS: atom_id res chain seq x y z
N MET A 1 22.94 -18.62 -15.53
CA MET A 1 22.76 -19.92 -14.84
C MET A 1 21.61 -19.75 -13.86
N SER A 2 20.39 -20.10 -14.27
CA SER A 2 19.22 -20.06 -13.39
C SER A 2 19.32 -21.22 -12.41
N LYS A 3 19.31 -20.92 -11.10
CA LYS A 3 19.15 -21.96 -10.09
C LYS A 3 17.75 -22.58 -10.29
N PRO A 4 17.62 -23.89 -10.52
CA PRO A 4 16.33 -24.53 -10.42
C PRO A 4 15.99 -24.55 -8.92
N THR A 5 15.15 -23.61 -8.47
CA THR A 5 14.51 -23.73 -7.16
C THR A 5 13.67 -25.00 -7.23
N SER A 6 14.17 -26.06 -6.61
CA SER A 6 13.68 -27.41 -6.85
C SER A 6 12.28 -27.51 -6.26
N VAL A 7 11.37 -28.08 -7.05
CA VAL A 7 10.00 -28.41 -6.65
C VAL A 7 9.96 -29.14 -5.28
N GLU A 8 11.04 -29.84 -4.92
CA GLU A 8 11.25 -30.47 -3.62
C GLU A 8 11.37 -29.50 -2.43
N GLU A 9 12.00 -28.34 -2.58
CA GLU A 9 12.07 -27.34 -1.51
C GLU A 9 10.69 -26.73 -1.23
N ASP A 10 9.91 -26.50 -2.29
CA ASP A 10 8.55 -25.99 -2.16
C ASP A 10 7.60 -27.04 -1.59
N LEU A 11 7.78 -28.32 -1.93
CA LEU A 11 7.07 -29.44 -1.32
C LEU A 11 7.42 -29.60 0.16
N LYS A 12 8.70 -29.47 0.55
CA LYS A 12 9.09 -29.52 1.97
C LYS A 12 8.50 -28.37 2.77
N LYS A 13 8.46 -27.16 2.19
CA LYS A 13 7.80 -26.00 2.80
C LYS A 13 6.30 -26.22 2.93
N SER A 14 5.63 -26.71 1.89
CA SER A 14 4.18 -26.94 1.91
C SER A 14 3.78 -27.98 2.95
N ILE A 15 4.53 -29.09 3.05
CA ILE A 15 4.34 -30.11 4.10
C ILE A 15 4.56 -29.52 5.49
N SER A 16 5.63 -28.72 5.69
CA SER A 16 5.89 -28.03 6.95
C SER A 16 4.76 -27.07 7.36
N TYR A 17 4.13 -26.39 6.40
CA TYR A 17 2.98 -25.53 6.67
C TYR A 17 1.72 -26.33 6.97
N GLN A 18 1.50 -27.46 6.29
CA GLN A 18 0.37 -28.37 6.57
C GLN A 18 0.45 -29.00 7.96
N GLU A 19 1.66 -29.33 8.44
CA GLU A 19 1.88 -29.84 9.80
C GLU A 19 1.60 -28.78 10.87
N ARG A 20 1.95 -27.50 10.62
CA ARG A 20 1.72 -26.39 11.55
C ARG A 20 0.27 -25.89 11.54
N PHE A 21 -0.41 -25.99 10.40
CA PHE A 21 -1.76 -25.47 10.20
C PHE A 21 -2.63 -26.58 9.60
N GLY A 22 -3.17 -27.45 10.48
CA GLY A 22 -3.74 -28.74 10.08
C GLY A 22 -4.87 -28.72 9.03
N SER A 23 -5.79 -27.75 9.04
CA SER A 23 -6.76 -27.59 7.94
C SER A 23 -6.89 -26.13 7.50
N THR A 24 -6.96 -25.91 6.19
CA THR A 24 -7.18 -24.60 5.58
C THR A 24 -8.54 -24.01 5.95
N GLU A 25 -9.53 -24.87 6.16
CA GLU A 25 -10.86 -24.49 6.63
C GLU A 25 -10.80 -23.87 8.03
N TYR A 26 -9.95 -24.36 8.94
CA TYR A 26 -9.75 -23.75 10.28
C TYR A 26 -9.08 -22.39 10.24
N ILE A 27 -8.20 -22.16 9.25
CA ILE A 27 -7.52 -20.87 9.07
C ILE A 27 -8.55 -19.76 8.86
N PHE A 28 -9.65 -20.06 8.15
CA PHE A 28 -10.68 -19.07 7.82
C PHE A 28 -12.03 -19.25 8.54
N SER A 29 -12.30 -20.39 9.18
CA SER A 29 -13.58 -20.63 9.87
C SER A 29 -13.73 -19.89 11.19
N SER A 30 -12.61 -19.46 11.79
CA SER A 30 -12.62 -18.67 13.03
C SER A 30 -12.88 -17.17 12.79
N TYR A 31 -12.90 -16.69 11.53
CA TYR A 31 -13.38 -15.34 11.22
C TYR A 31 -14.91 -15.29 11.27
N LYS A 32 -15.50 -15.67 12.41
CA LYS A 32 -16.76 -15.07 12.80
C LYS A 32 -16.46 -13.58 12.84
N LYS A 33 -17.11 -12.77 11.99
CA LYS A 33 -16.95 -11.32 11.97
C LYS A 33 -17.44 -10.78 13.31
N LEU A 34 -16.59 -10.84 14.32
CA LEU A 34 -16.83 -10.31 15.65
C LEU A 34 -16.95 -8.81 15.44
N SER A 35 -18.14 -8.29 15.70
CA SER A 35 -18.30 -6.86 15.82
C SER A 35 -17.42 -6.39 16.98
N LEU A 36 -16.81 -5.20 16.88
CA LEU A 36 -16.13 -4.57 18.02
C LEU A 36 -17.04 -4.45 19.25
N ALA A 37 -18.35 -4.38 19.03
CA ALA A 37 -19.34 -4.44 20.10
C ALA A 37 -19.35 -5.79 20.82
N SER A 38 -19.10 -6.92 20.15
CA SER A 38 -19.09 -8.26 20.77
C SER A 38 -17.80 -8.61 21.53
N ILE A 39 -16.81 -7.71 21.56
CA ILE A 39 -15.55 -7.87 22.28
C ILE A 39 -15.69 -7.18 23.64
N PHE A 40 -16.33 -7.85 24.61
CA PHE A 40 -16.59 -7.25 25.92
C PHE A 40 -15.47 -7.49 26.94
N ASP A 41 -14.68 -8.56 26.80
CA ASP A 41 -13.73 -8.98 27.84
C ASP A 41 -12.38 -9.46 27.26
N CYS A 42 -11.69 -8.61 26.51
CA CYS A 42 -10.31 -8.92 26.12
C CYS A 42 -9.40 -7.69 26.09
N ILE A 43 -8.11 -7.96 26.14
CA ILE A 43 -7.06 -6.98 25.87
C ILE A 43 -6.61 -7.16 24.43
N VAL A 44 -6.73 -6.09 23.65
CA VAL A 44 -6.20 -5.98 22.30
C VAL A 44 -4.75 -5.55 22.39
N VAL A 45 -3.84 -6.43 21.99
CA VAL A 45 -2.40 -6.16 21.93
C VAL A 45 -2.04 -5.73 20.51
N LEU A 46 -1.46 -4.54 20.37
CA LEU A 46 -1.05 -4.04 19.05
C LEU A 46 0.27 -4.67 18.60
N ASP A 47 0.34 -5.02 17.31
CA ASP A 47 1.57 -5.39 16.61
C ASP A 47 2.17 -4.16 15.90
N THR A 48 3.47 -4.20 15.61
CA THR A 48 4.19 -3.14 14.90
C THR A 48 3.59 -2.89 13.52
N ASN A 49 3.25 -3.94 12.77
CA ASN A 49 2.70 -3.78 11.44
C ASN A 49 1.36 -3.03 11.47
N VAL A 50 0.55 -3.28 12.49
CA VAL A 50 -0.74 -2.61 12.70
C VAL A 50 -0.56 -1.11 12.92
N LEU A 51 0.54 -0.69 13.57
CA LEU A 51 0.90 0.72 13.72
C LEU A 51 1.47 1.35 12.43
N LEU A 52 2.02 0.55 11.52
CA LEU A 52 2.60 1.02 10.25
C LEU A 52 1.57 1.06 9.11
N ILE A 53 0.44 0.36 9.24
CA ILE A 53 -0.67 0.34 8.27
C ILE A 53 -1.09 1.75 7.80
N PRO A 54 -1.24 2.77 8.67
CA PRO A 54 -1.65 4.12 8.25
C PRO A 54 -0.75 4.77 7.19
N TYR A 55 0.50 4.33 7.05
CA TYR A 55 1.43 4.83 6.02
C TYR A 55 1.17 4.22 4.62
N THR A 56 0.19 3.32 4.49
CA THR A 56 -0.14 2.62 3.24
C THR A 56 -1.61 2.72 2.83
N LEU A 57 -2.46 3.25 3.71
CA LEU A 57 -3.91 3.34 3.51
C LEU A 57 -4.37 4.70 2.99
N ARG A 58 -5.66 4.81 2.63
CA ARG A 58 -6.28 6.07 2.21
C ARG A 58 -6.72 6.89 3.42
N SER A 59 -7.01 8.18 3.19
CA SER A 59 -7.46 9.13 4.21
C SER A 59 -8.67 8.62 4.99
N GLU A 60 -9.64 8.00 4.31
CA GLU A 60 -10.87 7.52 4.92
C GLU A 60 -10.62 6.38 5.91
N ASP A 61 -9.61 5.55 5.65
CA ASP A 61 -9.29 4.40 6.49
C ASP A 61 -8.60 4.82 7.80
N VAL A 62 -7.81 5.90 7.78
CA VAL A 62 -7.10 6.41 8.97
C VAL A 62 -8.09 6.86 10.04
N VAL A 63 -9.16 7.55 9.63
CA VAL A 63 -10.23 8.01 10.53
C VAL A 63 -10.95 6.84 11.20
N GLU A 64 -11.18 5.74 10.46
CA GLU A 64 -11.80 4.54 11.04
C GLU A 64 -10.85 3.83 12.01
N ILE A 65 -9.54 3.74 11.71
CA ILE A 65 -8.54 3.19 12.63
C ILE A 65 -8.49 4.01 13.93
N GLU A 66 -8.51 5.33 13.83
CA GLU A 66 -8.54 6.24 14.98
C GLU A 66 -9.76 5.97 15.87
N LYS A 67 -10.97 5.90 15.28
CA LYS A 67 -12.20 5.57 16.02
C LYS A 67 -12.12 4.23 16.75
N VAL A 68 -11.53 3.22 16.10
CA VAL A 68 -11.33 1.89 16.70
C VAL A 68 -10.39 1.98 17.90
N TYR A 69 -9.23 2.62 17.75
CA TYR A 69 -8.27 2.77 18.85
C TYR A 69 -8.80 3.61 19.99
N GLU A 70 -9.52 4.70 19.69
CA GLU A 70 -10.21 5.47 20.72
C GLU A 70 -11.22 4.62 21.49
N SER A 71 -12.04 3.84 20.79
CA SER A 71 -13.04 2.98 21.44
C SER A 71 -12.39 1.92 22.33
N LEU A 72 -11.25 1.35 21.92
CA LEU A 72 -10.51 0.36 22.71
C LEU A 72 -9.81 1.01 23.91
N SER A 73 -9.23 2.19 23.71
CA SER A 73 -8.57 2.96 24.77
C SER A 73 -9.57 3.44 25.83
N LYS A 74 -10.75 3.92 25.44
CA LYS A 74 -11.82 4.32 26.38
C LYS A 74 -12.36 3.18 27.24
N ARG A 75 -12.12 1.92 26.83
CA ARG A 75 -12.53 0.71 27.55
C ARG A 75 -11.37 0.05 28.32
N ASP A 76 -10.19 0.67 28.37
CA ASP A 76 -8.96 0.09 28.92
C ASP A 76 -8.60 -1.28 28.30
N GLN A 77 -8.99 -1.50 27.04
CA GLN A 77 -8.77 -2.75 26.30
C GLN A 77 -7.55 -2.68 25.37
N LEU A 78 -6.79 -1.57 25.34
CA LEU A 78 -5.67 -1.39 24.42
C LEU A 78 -4.33 -1.52 25.13
N LEU A 79 -3.52 -2.50 24.72
CA LEU A 79 -2.16 -2.69 25.22
C LEU A 79 -1.15 -2.51 24.09
N LEU A 80 -0.17 -1.64 24.31
CA LEU A 80 0.98 -1.45 23.42
C LEU A 80 2.26 -1.97 24.10
N PRO A 81 2.82 -3.12 23.66
CA PRO A 81 4.07 -3.61 24.20
C PRO A 81 5.23 -2.65 23.94
N GLU A 82 6.18 -2.53 24.87
CA GLU A 82 7.32 -1.63 24.71
C GLU A 82 8.19 -1.96 23.49
N HIS A 83 8.38 -3.25 23.19
CA HIS A 83 9.19 -3.67 22.05
C HIS A 83 8.53 -3.27 20.72
N VAL A 84 7.20 -3.33 20.65
CA VAL A 84 6.40 -2.86 19.49
C VAL A 84 6.57 -1.35 19.32
N ALA A 85 6.50 -0.58 20.41
CA ALA A 85 6.71 0.87 20.36
C ALA A 85 8.12 1.22 19.84
N ARG A 86 9.16 0.50 20.30
CA ARG A 86 10.54 0.68 19.83
C ARG A 86 10.70 0.31 18.36
N GLU A 87 10.11 -0.81 17.94
CA GLU A 87 10.15 -1.25 16.54
C GLU A 87 9.40 -0.29 15.61
N PHE A 88 8.24 0.22 16.03
CA PHE A 88 7.51 1.25 15.30
C PHE A 88 8.35 2.51 15.16
N ALA A 89 8.96 2.99 16.24
CA ALA A 89 9.83 4.17 16.21
C ALA A 89 11.01 4.01 15.24
N ALA A 90 11.59 2.80 15.15
CA ALA A 90 12.68 2.50 14.22
C ALA A 90 12.23 2.44 12.75
N ASN A 91 10.99 2.05 12.47
CA ASN A 91 10.49 1.80 11.11
C ASN A 91 9.61 2.92 10.53
N LYS A 92 9.01 3.78 11.36
CA LYS A 92 8.06 4.81 10.91
C LYS A 92 8.67 5.79 9.90
N ASP A 93 9.93 6.20 10.09
CA ASP A 93 10.59 7.19 9.24
C ASP A 93 10.92 6.60 7.87
N LYS A 94 11.28 5.31 7.84
CA LYS A 94 11.44 4.55 6.61
C LYS A 94 10.12 4.44 5.86
N LYS A 95 9.02 4.10 6.54
CA LYS A 95 7.69 4.01 5.91
C LYS A 95 7.20 5.35 5.38
N LEU A 96 7.45 6.44 6.12
CA LEU A 96 7.18 7.79 5.64
C LEU A 96 7.99 8.15 4.39
N SER A 97 9.28 7.77 4.37
CA SER A 97 10.14 7.99 3.20
C SER A 97 9.67 7.20 1.98
N GLU A 98 9.21 5.96 2.16
CA GLU A 98 8.61 5.13 1.10
C GLU A 98 7.32 5.76 0.56
N LEU A 99 6.45 6.27 1.44
CA LEU A 99 5.24 6.99 1.06
C LEU A 99 5.56 8.25 0.26
N TYR A 100 6.49 9.08 0.76
CA TYR A 100 6.96 10.27 0.07
C TYR A 100 7.50 9.94 -1.32
N LYS A 101 8.35 8.91 -1.42
CA LYS A 101 8.88 8.45 -2.70
C LYS A 101 7.77 8.02 -3.66
N THR A 102 6.74 7.32 -3.18
CA THR A 102 5.59 6.91 -4.00
C THR A 102 4.85 8.11 -4.58
N VAL A 103 4.79 9.23 -3.87
CA VAL A 103 4.24 10.49 -4.38
C VAL A 103 5.16 11.10 -5.42
N CYS A 104 6.46 11.23 -5.13
CA CYS A 104 7.44 11.80 -6.05
C CYS A 104 7.60 11.00 -7.36
N ASP A 105 7.43 9.69 -7.31
CA ASP A 105 7.56 8.79 -8.47
C ASP A 105 6.36 8.90 -9.43
N ARG A 106 5.30 9.67 -9.12
CA ARG A 106 4.13 9.87 -9.99
C ARG A 106 4.36 10.80 -11.19
N ASN A 107 5.62 11.04 -11.55
CA ASN A 107 6.00 11.89 -12.67
C ASN A 107 5.35 11.42 -14.00
N ILE A 108 4.67 12.33 -14.69
CA ILE A 108 4.01 12.04 -15.97
C ILE A 108 5.02 12.24 -17.10
N SER A 109 5.13 11.24 -17.98
CA SER A 109 5.89 11.33 -19.23
C SER A 109 4.94 11.30 -20.41
N ILE A 110 5.08 12.26 -21.32
CA ILE A 110 4.24 12.37 -22.51
C ILE A 110 4.99 11.76 -23.69
N LEU A 111 4.31 10.88 -24.41
CA LEU A 111 4.86 10.28 -25.62
C LEU A 111 5.03 11.33 -26.72
N LYS A 112 6.14 11.24 -27.43
CA LYS A 112 6.37 12.07 -28.63
C LYS A 112 5.43 11.59 -29.73
N ILE A 113 4.87 12.53 -30.50
CA ILE A 113 4.18 12.19 -31.75
C ILE A 113 5.24 11.65 -32.73
N PRO A 114 5.02 10.48 -33.33
CA PRO A 114 5.93 9.96 -34.36
C PRO A 114 6.00 10.91 -35.56
N GLU A 115 7.16 10.99 -36.19
CA GLU A 115 7.29 11.77 -37.42
C GLU A 115 6.46 11.16 -38.55
N ALA A 116 5.29 11.74 -38.82
CA ALA A 116 4.39 11.31 -39.88
C ALA A 116 4.36 12.34 -41.01
N ALA A 117 5.38 12.32 -41.89
CA ALA A 117 5.52 13.28 -42.98
C ALA A 117 4.27 13.37 -43.89
N ILE A 118 3.58 12.25 -44.09
CA ILE A 118 2.36 12.16 -44.90
C ILE A 118 1.17 12.87 -44.23
N LEU A 119 1.13 12.91 -42.89
CA LEU A 119 0.01 13.41 -42.11
C LEU A 119 0.16 14.88 -41.67
N LYS A 120 1.36 15.48 -41.77
CA LYS A 120 1.62 16.88 -41.34
C LYS A 120 0.70 17.93 -41.98
N GLY A 121 0.14 17.64 -43.15
CA GLY A 121 -0.76 18.53 -43.86
C GLY A 121 -2.21 18.47 -43.39
N THR A 122 -2.62 17.42 -42.67
CA THR A 122 -4.03 17.22 -42.29
C THR A 122 -4.39 18.06 -41.07
N ASN A 123 -5.67 18.41 -40.94
CA ASN A 123 -6.14 19.23 -39.84
C ASN A 123 -6.08 18.46 -38.52
N GLU A 124 -6.38 17.16 -38.55
CA GLU A 124 -6.35 16.26 -37.41
C GLU A 124 -4.95 16.17 -36.80
N PHE A 125 -3.91 16.13 -37.65
CA PHE A 125 -2.52 16.09 -37.18
C PHE A 125 -2.08 17.41 -36.52
N LYS A 126 -2.56 18.55 -37.03
CA LYS A 126 -2.30 19.86 -36.42
C LYS A 126 -2.99 20.01 -35.07
N GLU A 127 -4.24 19.57 -34.97
CA GLU A 127 -4.99 19.57 -33.70
C GLU A 127 -4.30 18.67 -32.66
N LEU A 128 -3.80 17.49 -33.07
CA LEU A 128 -3.06 16.59 -32.21
C LEU A 128 -1.77 17.23 -31.64
N GLU A 129 -0.97 17.90 -32.48
CA GLU A 129 0.23 18.61 -32.02
C GLU A 129 -0.12 19.74 -31.03
N GLN A 130 -1.18 20.52 -31.29
CA GLN A 130 -1.64 21.57 -30.37
C GLN A 130 -2.08 20.99 -29.02
N GLN A 131 -2.87 19.91 -29.03
CA GLN A 131 -3.30 19.24 -27.80
C GLN A 131 -2.11 18.66 -27.03
N ARG A 132 -1.11 18.13 -27.73
CA ARG A 132 0.12 17.65 -27.11
C ARG A 132 0.92 18.77 -26.46
N GLU A 133 1.08 19.92 -27.12
CA GLU A 133 1.79 21.08 -26.53
C GLU A 133 1.11 21.55 -25.24
N GLN A 134 -0.23 21.59 -25.24
CA GLN A 134 -1.00 21.89 -24.03
C GLN A 134 -0.76 20.85 -22.94
N LEU A 135 -0.83 19.56 -23.27
CA LEU A 135 -0.55 18.46 -22.34
C LEU A 135 0.87 18.56 -21.75
N GLU A 136 1.86 18.89 -22.58
CA GLU A 136 3.27 19.06 -22.19
C GLU A 136 3.44 20.19 -21.17
N SER A 137 2.76 21.31 -21.38
CA SER A 137 2.78 22.44 -20.45
C SER A 137 2.20 22.05 -19.08
N VAL A 138 1.05 21.33 -19.08
CA VAL A 138 0.37 20.89 -17.86
C VAL A 138 1.20 19.83 -17.13
N ALA A 139 1.74 18.85 -17.85
CA ALA A 139 2.58 17.81 -17.24
C ALA A 139 3.86 18.37 -16.63
N LYS A 140 4.48 19.40 -17.24
CA LYS A 140 5.63 20.09 -16.63
C LYS A 140 5.26 20.75 -15.31
N SER A 141 4.12 21.45 -15.25
CA SER A 141 3.64 22.06 -14.01
C SER A 141 3.36 21.00 -12.94
N TYR A 142 2.67 19.92 -13.31
CA TYR A 142 2.39 18.80 -12.40
C TYR A 142 3.68 18.17 -11.85
N ASN A 143 4.62 17.84 -12.74
CA ASN A 143 5.90 17.24 -12.38
C ASN A 143 6.76 18.16 -11.49
N PHE A 144 6.63 19.48 -11.64
CA PHE A 144 7.26 20.44 -10.74
C PHE A 144 6.61 20.42 -9.35
N SER A 145 5.28 20.40 -9.28
CA SER A 145 4.53 20.31 -8.01
C SER A 145 4.71 18.98 -7.28
N VAL A 146 5.05 17.90 -7.98
CA VAL A 146 5.32 16.58 -7.37
C VAL A 146 6.74 16.51 -6.76
N LYS A 147 7.65 17.40 -7.17
CA LYS A 147 9.05 17.43 -6.72
C LYS A 147 9.37 18.48 -5.65
N ASN A 148 8.52 19.50 -5.48
CA ASN A 148 8.66 20.56 -4.48
C ASN A 148 7.51 20.50 -3.48
#